data_AF-A0A938Z913-F1
#
_entry.id   AF-A0A938Z913-F1
#
_cell.length_a   1.000
_cell.length_b   1.000
_cell.length_c   1.000
_cell.angle_alpha   90.00
_cell.angle_beta   90.00
_cell.angle_gamma   90.00
#
_symmetry.space_group_name_H-M   'P 1'
#
loop_
_entity.id
_entity.type
_entity.pdbx_description
1 polymer ?
#
loop_
_entity_poly.entity_id
_entity_poly.type
_entity_poly.pdbx_seq_one_letter_code
_entity_poly.pdbx_strand_id
1 'polypeptide(L)' 'MLDRFTDRARKVMSMAKQEALDLHSNKVGTEHLLLALAKEDEGIAAEALRSLDISYDDIMDTLKEVQTTVPEPSEETEA' A
#
# COMPACT_ATOMS: atom_id res chain seq x y z
N MET A 1 11.08 13.41 11.26
CA MET A 1 10.49 12.09 11.64
C MET A 1 11.00 10.95 10.75
N LEU A 2 11.21 11.16 9.44
CA LEU A 2 11.80 10.14 8.56
C LEU A 2 13.34 10.10 8.57
N ASP A 3 13.98 10.83 9.48
CA ASP A 3 15.43 11.05 9.50
C ASP A 3 16.22 9.77 9.84
N ARG A 4 15.54 8.77 10.41
CA ARG A 4 16.10 7.44 10.74
C ARG A 4 15.94 6.40 9.62
N PHE A 5 15.23 6.74 8.54
CA PHE A 5 15.06 5.84 7.40
C PHE A 5 16.17 6.03 6.37
N THR A 6 16.46 4.95 5.65
CA THR A 6 17.25 5.04 4.41
C THR A 6 16.51 5.88 3.39
N ASP A 7 17.23 6.47 2.43
CA ASP A 7 16.61 7.28 1.37
C ASP A 7 15.57 6.47 0.59
N ARG A 8 15.84 5.18 0.35
CA ARG A 8 14.88 4.25 -0.26
C ARG A 8 13.62 4.09 0.59
N ALA A 9 13.75 3.84 1.89
CA ALA A 9 12.58 3.72 2.76
C ALA A 9 11.77 5.02 2.81
N ARG A 10 12.42 6.19 2.76
CA ARG A 10 11.71 7.49 2.64
C ARG A 10 10.93 7.61 1.32
N LYS A 11 11.51 7.15 0.20
CA LYS A 11 10.86 7.11 -1.11
C LYS A 11 9.62 6.20 -1.07
N VAL A 12 9.77 4.98 -0.52
CA VAL A 12 8.65 4.03 -0.36
C VAL A 12 7.52 4.64 0.48
N MET A 13 7.82 5.30 1.60
CA MET A 13 6.80 5.97 2.42
C MET A 13 6.05 7.08 1.66
N SER A 14 6.76 7.80 0.79
CA SER A 14 6.16 8.84 -0.05
C SER A 14 5.27 8.23 -1.13
N MET A 15 5.70 7.12 -1.72
CA MET A 15 4.91 6.34 -2.69
C MET A 15 3.67 5.74 -2.03
N ALA A 16 3.78 5.19 -0.82
CA ALA A 16 2.63 4.62 -0.08
C ALA A 16 1.56 5.69 0.20
N LYS A 17 1.98 6.92 0.49
CA LYS A 17 1.04 8.04 0.60
C LYS A 17 0.34 8.33 -0.73
N GLN A 18 1.04 8.26 -1.85
CA GLN A 18 0.44 8.43 -3.18
C GLN A 18 -0.57 7.33 -3.48
N GLU A 19 -0.22 6.06 -3.23
CA GLU A 19 -1.14 4.93 -3.41
C GLU A 19 -2.44 5.11 -2.59
N ALA A 20 -2.34 5.61 -1.34
CA ALA A 20 -3.52 5.91 -0.53
C ALA A 20 -4.42 7.00 -1.13
N LEU A 21 -3.82 8.03 -1.72
CA LEU A 21 -4.58 9.08 -2.41
C LEU A 21 -5.26 8.53 -3.67
N ASP A 22 -4.54 7.74 -4.47
CA ASP A 22 -5.03 7.15 -5.71
C ASP A 22 -6.19 6.16 -5.45
N LEU A 23 -6.12 5.45 -4.32
CA LEU A 23 -7.17 4.54 -3.84
C LEU A 23 -8.25 5.23 -2.99
N HIS A 24 -8.24 6.56 -2.90
CA HIS A 24 -9.24 7.36 -2.15
C HIS A 24 -9.34 6.97 -0.66
N SER A 25 -8.25 6.49 -0.08
CA SER A 25 -8.16 6.14 1.34
C SER A 25 -7.74 7.34 2.19
N ASN A 26 -8.45 7.56 3.29
CA ASN A 26 -8.17 8.65 4.24
C ASN A 26 -6.93 8.39 5.11
N LYS A 27 -6.37 7.16 5.08
CA LYS A 27 -5.22 6.76 5.89
C LYS A 27 -4.28 5.86 5.09
N VAL A 28 -2.98 5.99 5.35
CA VAL A 28 -1.98 5.07 4.80
C VAL A 28 -2.00 3.77 5.60
N GLY A 29 -2.77 2.79 5.13
CA GLY A 29 -2.73 1.40 5.59
C GLY A 29 -1.55 0.58 5.06
N THR A 30 -1.44 -0.68 5.52
CA THR A 30 -0.37 -1.60 5.14
C THR A 30 -0.43 -2.01 3.67
N GLU A 31 -1.62 -2.00 3.09
CA GLU A 31 -1.89 -2.27 1.67
C GLU A 31 -1.20 -1.26 0.76
N HIS A 32 -1.25 0.04 1.10
CA HIS A 32 -0.56 1.08 0.34
C HIS A 32 0.95 0.98 0.45
N LEU A 33 1.44 0.57 1.63
CA LEU A 33 2.86 0.31 1.84
C LEU A 33 3.32 -0.89 1.00
N LEU A 34 2.53 -1.96 0.95
CA LEU A 34 2.82 -3.13 0.13
C LEU A 34 2.85 -2.79 -1.36
N LEU A 35 1.84 -2.04 -1.86
CA LEU A 35 1.81 -1.54 -3.23
C LEU A 35 3.03 -0.67 -3.55
N ALA A 36 3.42 0.23 -2.64
CA ALA A 36 4.61 1.06 -2.80
C ALA A 36 5.91 0.26 -2.82
N LEU A 37 6.03 -0.80 -2.01
CA LEU A 37 7.17 -1.70 -2.01
C LEU A 37 7.24 -2.53 -3.29
N ALA A 38 6.10 -2.97 -3.83
CA ALA A 38 6.03 -3.69 -5.09
C ALA A 38 6.37 -2.79 -6.29
N LYS A 39 5.95 -1.53 -6.25
CA LYS A 39 6.20 -0.51 -7.27
C LYS A 39 7.59 0.10 -7.21
N GLU A 40 8.25 0.03 -6.04
CA GLU A 40 9.66 0.38 -5.91
C GLU A 40 10.50 -0.79 -6.43
N ASP A 41 10.62 -0.88 -7.76
CA ASP A 41 11.21 -2.02 -8.49
C ASP A 41 12.62 -2.41 -8.05
N GLU A 42 13.32 -1.52 -7.36
CA GLU A 42 14.70 -1.67 -6.94
C GLU A 42 14.80 -1.82 -5.42
N GLY A 43 14.69 -3.03 -4.88
CA GLY A 43 14.85 -3.21 -3.43
C GLY A 43 14.72 -4.66 -3.00
N ILE A 44 15.14 -4.94 -1.76
CA ILE A 44 15.05 -6.29 -1.18
C ILE A 44 13.58 -6.75 -1.10
N ALA A 45 12.66 -5.82 -0.82
CA ALA A 45 11.23 -6.14 -0.79
C ALA A 45 10.68 -6.50 -2.17
N ALA A 46 11.00 -5.71 -3.21
CA ALA A 46 10.59 -6.02 -4.57
C ALA A 46 11.23 -7.32 -5.09
N GLU A 47 12.48 -7.61 -4.74
CA GLU A 47 13.14 -8.88 -5.03
C GLU A 47 12.45 -10.06 -4.33
N ALA A 48 12.09 -9.90 -3.05
CA ALA A 48 11.36 -10.92 -2.31
C ALA A 48 9.99 -11.21 -2.95
N LEU A 49 9.24 -10.18 -3.33
CA LEU A 49 7.95 -10.33 -4.01
C LEU A 49 8.10 -11.03 -5.36
N ARG A 50 9.08 -10.62 -6.19
CA ARG A 50 9.38 -11.29 -7.46
C ARG A 50 9.83 -12.74 -7.28
N SER A 51 10.56 -13.06 -6.21
CA SER A 51 10.98 -14.45 -5.93
C SER A 51 9.80 -15.38 -5.60
N LEU A 52 8.64 -14.81 -5.28
CA LEU A 52 7.38 -15.49 -5.06
C LEU A 52 6.43 -15.38 -6.27
N ASP A 53 6.92 -14.86 -7.40
CA ASP A 53 6.12 -14.54 -8.60
C ASP A 53 4.94 -13.61 -8.32
N ILE A 54 5.09 -12.67 -7.37
CA ILE A 54 4.06 -11.68 -7.02
C ILE A 54 4.40 -10.35 -7.70
N SER A 55 3.49 -9.88 -8.54
CA SER A 55 3.54 -8.55 -9.18
C SER A 55 2.68 -7.52 -8.45
N TYR A 56 2.85 -6.25 -8.82
CA TYR A 56 1.98 -5.17 -8.37
C TYR A 56 0.51 -5.43 -8.72
N ASP A 57 0.24 -5.94 -9.93
CA ASP A 57 -1.11 -6.19 -10.42
C ASP A 57 -1.78 -7.31 -9.62
N ASP A 58 -1.04 -8.38 -9.27
CA ASP A 58 -1.55 -9.46 -8.42
C ASP A 58 -2.00 -8.95 -7.04
N ILE A 59 -1.20 -8.05 -6.45
CA ILE A 59 -1.53 -7.40 -5.17
C ILE A 59 -2.78 -6.55 -5.32
N MET A 60 -2.86 -5.74 -6.37
CA MET A 60 -3.98 -4.84 -6.63
C MET A 60 -5.29 -5.62 -6.84
N ASP A 61 -5.25 -6.72 -7.59
CA ASP A 61 -6.43 -7.54 -7.84
C ASP A 61 -6.89 -8.25 -6.56
N THR A 62 -5.96 -8.77 -5.75
CA THR A 62 -6.27 -9.33 -4.43
C THR A 62 -6.91 -8.27 -3.51
N LEU A 63 -6.42 -7.04 -3.50
CA LEU A 63 -6.98 -5.96 -2.67
C LEU A 63 -8.41 -5.58 -3.07
N LYS A 64 -8.72 -5.61 -4.37
CA LYS A 64 -10.10 -5.39 -4.85
C LYS A 64 -11.02 -6.49 -4.36
N GLU A 65 -10.59 -7.75 -4.41
CA GLU A 65 -11.36 -8.88 -3.90
C GLU A 65 -11.61 -8.75 -2.39
N VAL A 66 -10.57 -8.46 -1.61
CA VAL A 66 -10.68 -8.35 -0.15
C VAL A 66 -11.59 -7.19 0.27
N GLN A 67 -11.51 -6.03 -0.40
CA GLN A 67 -12.39 -4.89 -0.10
C GLN A 67 -13.88 -5.18 -0.35
N THR A 68 -14.22 -6.16 -1.19
CA THR A 68 -15.63 -6.54 -1.40
C THR A 68 -16.22 -7.45 -0.30
N THR A 69 -15.42 -7.86 0.69
CA THR A 69 -15.84 -8.87 1.69
C THR A 69 -16.22 -8.30 3.06
N VAL A 70 -16.13 -7.00 3.30
CA VAL A 70 -16.62 -6.35 4.53
C VAL A 70 -17.30 -5.02 4.21
N PRO A 71 -18.61 -4.86 4.47
CA PRO A 71 -19.22 -3.54 4.50
C PRO A 71 -18.78 -2.86 5.81
N GLU A 72 -17.98 -1.81 5.73
CA GLU A 72 -17.76 -0.91 6.88
C GLU A 72 -18.91 0.12 6.92
N PRO A 73 -19.67 0.18 8.04
CA PRO A 73 -20.68 1.19 8.25
C PRO A 73 -20.00 2.51 8.58
N SER A 74 -20.00 3.47 7.66
CA SER A 74 -19.59 4.84 7.99
C SER A 74 -20.73 5.58 8.69
N GLU A 75 -20.71 5.48 10.02
CA GLU A 75 -21.07 6.52 11.00
C GLU A 75 -22.48 7.12 10.95
N GLU A 76 -23.41 6.47 11.68
CA GLU A 76 -24.32 7.24 12.54
C GLU A 76 -23.46 7.93 13.61
N THR A 77 -23.37 9.27 13.60
CA THR A 77 -23.51 10.17 14.78
C THR A 77 -23.21 11.61 14.34
N GLU A 78 -24.25 12.34 13.93
CA GLU A 78 -24.43 13.72 14.38
C GLU A 78 -25.87 13.84 14.88
N ALA A 79 -26.01 13.99 16.20
CA ALA A 79 -27.22 14.40 16.89
C ALA A 79 -27.01 15.80 17.45
#